data_AF-A0A4Y2WNF6-F1
#
_entry.id   AF-A0A4Y2WNF6-F1
#
_cell.length_a   1.000
_cell.length_b   1.000
_cell.length_c   1.000
_cell.angle_alpha   90.00
_cell.angle_beta   90.00
_cell.angle_gamma   90.00
#
_symmetry.space_group_name_H-M   'P 1'
#
loop_
_entity.id
_entity.type
_entity.pdbx_description
1 polymer ?
#
loop_
_entity_poly.entity_id
_entity_poly.type
_entity_poly.pdbx_seq_one_letter_code
_entity_poly.pdbx_strand_id
1 'polypeptide(L)'
;MDSHQKFDEERLPSIDSFESTLTGSGISDEDYRHAQTVWNYFNLKNMGEYHDLYVKCDVLQLADVFENFRKLCQHYYGLDCVHLFTAPGLAWQSSLKMTDQPLELFTDINMHMFIEKGIRGGISVITKRFSQANNKYLPNFDASKSIKHII
;
A
#
# COMPACT_ATOMS: atom_id res chain seq x y z
N MET A 1 -7.21 -20.90 -2.02
CA MET A 1 -7.14 -22.37 -2.08
C MET A 1 -5.96 -22.83 -1.23
N ASP A 2 -6.23 -23.70 -0.26
CA ASP A 2 -5.25 -24.22 0.71
C ASP A 2 -4.76 -25.63 0.34
N SER A 3 -5.36 -26.28 -0.67
CA SER A 3 -4.92 -27.56 -1.22
C SER A 3 -5.20 -27.63 -2.73
N HIS A 4 -4.45 -28.50 -3.42
CA HIS A 4 -4.63 -28.71 -4.87
C HIS A 4 -5.97 -29.39 -5.20
N GLN A 5 -6.52 -30.20 -4.30
CA GLN A 5 -7.80 -30.88 -4.50
C GLN A 5 -8.96 -29.89 -4.69
N LYS A 6 -8.85 -28.68 -4.11
CA LYS A 6 -9.88 -27.64 -4.26
C LYS A 6 -10.02 -27.13 -5.69
N PHE A 7 -9.02 -27.31 -6.55
CA PHE A 7 -9.11 -26.94 -7.96
C PHE A 7 -10.11 -27.83 -8.71
N ASP A 8 -10.29 -29.08 -8.27
CA ASP A 8 -11.19 -30.05 -8.89
C ASP A 8 -12.65 -29.86 -8.45
N GLU A 9 -12.95 -28.90 -7.56
CA GLU A 9 -14.32 -28.63 -7.12
C GLU A 9 -15.17 -28.09 -8.28
N GLU A 10 -16.14 -28.89 -8.74
CA GLU A 10 -16.94 -28.61 -9.95
C GLU A 10 -18.06 -27.57 -9.75
N ARG A 11 -18.10 -26.92 -8.60
CA ARG A 11 -19.13 -25.93 -8.25
C ARG A 11 -18.50 -24.74 -7.57
N LEU A 12 -19.10 -23.58 -7.82
CA LEU A 12 -18.81 -22.40 -7.00
C LEU A 12 -19.23 -22.70 -5.54
N PRO A 13 -18.35 -22.46 -4.54
CA PRO A 13 -18.70 -22.63 -3.14
C PRO A 13 -19.90 -21.78 -2.73
N SER A 14 -20.60 -22.16 -1.66
CA SER A 14 -21.68 -21.34 -1.11
C SER A 14 -21.14 -20.01 -0.57
N ILE A 15 -21.99 -18.99 -0.51
CA ILE A 15 -21.62 -17.67 0.05
C ILE A 15 -21.05 -17.79 1.48
N ASP A 16 -21.55 -18.73 2.28
CA ASP A 16 -21.07 -19.00 3.65
C ASP A 16 -19.61 -19.49 3.70
N SER A 17 -19.08 -19.97 2.56
CA SER A 17 -17.69 -20.42 2.45
C SER A 17 -16.70 -19.25 2.28
N PHE A 18 -17.19 -18.01 2.11
CA PHE A 18 -16.38 -16.82 1.86
C PHE A 18 -16.21 -15.94 3.11
N GLU A 19 -15.77 -16.54 4.21
CA GLU A 19 -15.48 -15.80 5.46
C GLU A 19 -14.02 -15.32 5.50
N SER A 20 -13.83 -14.03 5.78
CA SER A 20 -12.51 -13.42 5.99
C SER A 20 -12.09 -13.54 7.44
N THR A 21 -10.96 -14.23 7.68
CA THR A 21 -10.35 -14.32 9.03
C THR A 21 -9.86 -12.97 9.55
N LEU A 22 -9.57 -12.01 8.65
CA LEU A 22 -9.09 -10.68 9.02
C LEU A 22 -10.22 -9.79 9.55
N THR A 23 -11.42 -9.89 8.97
CA THR A 23 -12.56 -9.02 9.32
C THR A 23 -13.63 -9.73 10.14
N GLY A 24 -13.58 -11.08 10.21
CA GLY A 24 -14.61 -11.90 10.86
C GLY A 24 -15.98 -11.79 10.18
N SER A 25 -15.99 -11.47 8.88
CA SER A 25 -17.20 -11.23 8.11
C SER A 25 -17.14 -11.93 6.76
N GLY A 26 -18.31 -12.33 6.26
CA GLY A 26 -18.47 -12.83 4.89
C GLY A 26 -18.36 -11.73 3.83
N ILE A 27 -18.45 -12.13 2.57
CA ILE A 27 -18.60 -11.22 1.44
C ILE A 27 -20.03 -10.69 1.32
N SER A 28 -20.22 -9.64 0.52
CA SER A 28 -21.56 -9.11 0.24
C SER A 28 -22.32 -10.00 -0.77
N ASP A 29 -23.66 -9.93 -0.76
CA ASP A 29 -24.51 -10.57 -1.77
C ASP A 29 -24.22 -10.05 -3.19
N GLU A 30 -23.71 -8.83 -3.32
CA GLU A 30 -23.31 -8.25 -4.61
C GLU A 30 -22.05 -8.92 -5.15
N ASP A 31 -21.02 -9.06 -4.32
CA ASP A 31 -19.77 -9.73 -4.69
C ASP A 31 -20.01 -11.20 -5.06
N TYR A 32 -20.89 -11.88 -4.33
CA TYR A 32 -21.25 -13.26 -4.64
C TYR A 32 -22.02 -13.37 -5.96
N ARG A 33 -22.97 -12.47 -6.23
CA ARG A 33 -23.66 -12.38 -7.53
C ARG A 33 -22.69 -12.12 -8.68
N HIS A 34 -21.66 -11.32 -8.46
CA HIS A 34 -20.60 -11.10 -9.44
C HIS A 34 -19.84 -12.40 -9.72
N ALA A 35 -19.41 -13.14 -8.69
CA ALA A 35 -18.73 -14.42 -8.85
C ALA A 35 -19.59 -15.44 -9.62
N GLN A 36 -20.89 -15.52 -9.33
CA GLN A 36 -21.84 -16.35 -10.09
C GLN A 36 -21.95 -15.91 -11.56
N THR A 37 -21.96 -14.61 -11.82
CA THR A 37 -22.01 -14.06 -13.18
C THR A 37 -20.76 -14.46 -13.96
N VAL A 38 -19.57 -14.31 -13.38
CA VAL A 38 -18.30 -14.72 -14.00
C VAL A 38 -18.29 -16.23 -14.26
N TRP A 39 -18.67 -17.04 -13.26
CA TRP A 39 -18.76 -18.50 -13.38
C TRP A 39 -19.61 -18.93 -14.58
N ASN A 40 -20.81 -18.37 -14.68
CA ASN A 40 -21.76 -18.73 -15.73
C ASN A 40 -21.37 -18.17 -17.09
N TYR A 41 -20.88 -16.93 -17.15
CA TYR A 41 -20.52 -16.27 -18.40
C TYR A 41 -19.38 -16.97 -19.13
N PHE A 42 -18.35 -17.38 -18.38
CA PHE A 42 -17.21 -18.12 -18.93
C PHE A 42 -17.43 -19.64 -18.98
N ASN A 43 -18.61 -20.12 -18.53
CA ASN A 43 -18.96 -21.53 -18.48
C ASN A 43 -17.88 -22.38 -17.77
N LEU A 44 -17.46 -21.92 -16.60
CA LEU A 44 -16.38 -22.53 -15.82
C LEU A 44 -16.86 -23.85 -15.21
N LYS A 45 -16.00 -24.86 -15.27
CA LYS A 45 -16.35 -26.23 -14.85
C LYS A 45 -15.89 -26.56 -13.45
N ASN A 46 -14.82 -25.92 -13.00
CA ASN A 46 -14.26 -26.15 -11.68
C ASN A 46 -13.56 -24.90 -11.15
N MET A 47 -13.22 -24.93 -9.87
CA MET A 47 -12.54 -23.83 -9.19
C MET A 47 -11.15 -23.55 -9.75
N GLY A 48 -10.50 -24.52 -10.39
CA GLY A 48 -9.24 -24.32 -11.08
C GLY A 48 -9.35 -23.42 -12.30
N GLU A 49 -10.35 -23.65 -13.17
CA GLU A 49 -10.61 -22.76 -14.30
C GLU A 49 -10.99 -21.34 -13.83
N TYR A 50 -11.73 -21.22 -12.72
CA TYR A 50 -12.05 -19.92 -12.10
C TYR A 50 -10.79 -19.20 -11.61
N HIS A 51 -9.88 -19.92 -10.95
CA HIS A 51 -8.60 -19.39 -10.51
C HIS A 51 -7.72 -18.95 -11.67
N ASP A 52 -7.59 -19.77 -12.70
CA ASP A 52 -6.74 -19.45 -13.85
C ASP A 52 -7.25 -18.22 -14.59
N LEU A 53 -8.57 -18.05 -14.68
CA LEU A 53 -9.17 -16.83 -15.20
C LEU A 53 -8.81 -15.62 -14.33
N TYR A 54 -8.94 -15.72 -13.01
CA TYR A 54 -8.57 -14.64 -12.09
C TYR A 54 -7.08 -14.26 -12.22
N VAL A 55 -6.18 -15.24 -12.16
CA VAL A 55 -4.72 -15.00 -12.26
C VAL A 55 -4.38 -14.41 -13.62
N LYS A 56 -5.00 -14.88 -14.70
CA LYS A 56 -4.80 -14.32 -16.04
C LYS A 56 -5.22 -12.85 -16.10
N CYS A 57 -6.37 -12.49 -15.52
CA CYS A 57 -6.79 -11.10 -15.45
C CYS A 57 -5.80 -10.23 -14.67
N ASP A 58 -5.35 -10.68 -13.50
CA ASP A 58 -4.40 -9.97 -12.64
C ASP A 58 -3.06 -9.75 -13.35
N VAL A 59 -2.51 -10.80 -13.99
CA VAL A 59 -1.26 -10.73 -14.75
C VAL A 59 -1.38 -9.79 -15.95
N LEU A 60 -2.48 -9.85 -16.70
CA LEU A 60 -2.68 -8.97 -17.86
C LEU A 60 -2.84 -7.51 -17.44
N GLN A 61 -3.57 -7.23 -16.36
CA GLN A 61 -3.72 -5.88 -15.83
C GLN A 61 -2.39 -5.32 -15.35
N LEU A 62 -1.60 -6.12 -14.61
CA LEU A 62 -0.28 -5.71 -14.16
C LEU A 62 0.66 -5.46 -15.36
N ALA A 63 0.64 -6.34 -16.36
CA ALA A 63 1.47 -6.18 -17.56
C ALA A 63 1.12 -4.90 -18.33
N ASP A 64 -0.17 -4.58 -18.50
CA ASP A 64 -0.60 -3.36 -19.19
C ASP A 64 -0.12 -2.08 -18.48
N VAL A 65 -0.32 -2.01 -17.16
CA VAL A 65 0.17 -0.89 -16.34
C VAL A 65 1.70 -0.79 -16.39
N PHE A 66 2.40 -1.93 -16.31
CA PHE A 66 3.86 -1.95 -16.30
C PHE A 66 4.48 -1.56 -17.65
N GLU A 67 3.91 -2.02 -18.77
CA GLU A 67 4.33 -1.61 -20.11
C GLU A 67 4.13 -0.11 -20.34
N ASN A 68 3.03 0.45 -19.84
CA ASN A 68 2.83 1.91 -19.85
C ASN A 68 3.89 2.62 -18.99
N PHE A 69 4.15 2.14 -17.78
CA PHE A 69 5.18 2.68 -16.91
C PHE A 69 6.58 2.66 -17.56
N ARG A 70 6.94 1.56 -18.24
CA ARG A 70 8.20 1.42 -18.98
C ARG A 70 8.34 2.47 -20.08
N LYS A 71 7.28 2.69 -20.88
CA LYS A 71 7.24 3.74 -21.91
C LYS A 71 7.43 5.13 -21.31
N LEU A 72 6.80 5.42 -20.17
CA LEU A 72 6.95 6.69 -19.47
C LEU A 72 8.38 6.89 -18.97
N CYS A 73 9.00 5.86 -18.38
CA CYS A 73 10.38 5.93 -17.91
C CYS A 73 11.35 6.23 -19.06
N GLN A 74 11.16 5.57 -20.20
CA GLN A 74 11.98 5.81 -21.38
C GLN A 74 11.73 7.22 -21.95
N HIS A 75 10.48 7.71 -21.94
CA HIS A 75 10.15 9.03 -22.45
C HIS A 75 10.74 10.17 -21.59
N TYR A 76 10.54 10.12 -20.26
CA TYR A 76 10.93 11.21 -19.36
C TYR A 76 12.38 11.13 -18.90
N TYR A 77 12.89 9.92 -18.64
CA TYR A 77 14.22 9.73 -18.08
C TYR A 77 15.21 9.18 -19.10
N GLY A 78 14.74 8.63 -20.23
CA GLY A 78 15.58 7.90 -21.17
C GLY A 78 16.24 6.68 -20.54
N LEU A 79 15.59 6.09 -19.53
CA LEU A 79 16.03 4.90 -18.82
C LEU A 79 14.95 3.83 -18.96
N ASP A 80 15.38 2.57 -19.10
CA ASP A 80 14.47 1.44 -19.06
C ASP A 80 14.40 0.90 -17.62
N CYS A 81 13.22 0.96 -17.02
CA CYS A 81 13.01 0.56 -15.63
C CYS A 81 13.25 -0.93 -15.39
N VAL A 82 13.24 -1.77 -16.43
CA VAL A 82 13.49 -3.22 -16.29
C VAL A 82 14.95 -3.56 -15.99
N HIS A 83 15.88 -2.60 -16.17
CA HIS A 83 17.28 -2.75 -15.79
C HIS A 83 17.54 -2.39 -14.32
N LEU A 84 16.48 -2.06 -13.57
CA LEU A 84 16.54 -1.58 -12.21
C LEU A 84 15.69 -2.47 -11.31
N PHE A 85 16.24 -2.83 -10.16
CA PHE A 85 15.56 -3.76 -9.24
C PHE A 85 14.34 -3.15 -8.54
N THR A 86 14.34 -1.82 -8.31
CA THR A 86 13.32 -1.16 -7.49
C THR A 86 13.04 0.26 -7.98
N ALA A 87 11.87 0.80 -7.62
CA ALA A 87 11.50 2.18 -7.93
C ALA A 87 12.45 3.23 -7.31
N PRO A 88 12.97 3.08 -6.08
CA PRO A 88 14.03 3.96 -5.58
C PRO A 88 15.33 3.90 -6.40
N GLY A 89 15.70 2.71 -6.89
CA GLY A 89 16.86 2.57 -7.79
C GLY A 89 16.69 3.32 -9.11
N LEU A 90 15.48 3.25 -9.68
CA LEU A 90 15.10 4.07 -10.83
C LEU A 90 15.17 5.56 -10.51
N ALA A 91 14.55 6.01 -9.41
CA ALA A 91 14.54 7.41 -9.03
C ALA A 91 15.97 7.96 -8.83
N TRP A 92 16.85 7.16 -8.24
CA TRP A 92 18.26 7.48 -8.06
C TRP A 92 19.02 7.59 -9.39
N GLN A 93 18.88 6.60 -10.28
CA GLN A 93 19.56 6.69 -11.59
C GLN A 93 19.01 7.84 -12.44
N SER A 94 17.70 8.06 -12.41
CA SER A 94 17.07 9.20 -13.07
C SER A 94 17.60 10.52 -12.51
N SER A 95 17.72 10.68 -11.19
CA SER A 95 18.22 11.92 -10.59
C SER A 95 19.67 12.19 -11.00
N LEU A 96 20.54 11.18 -11.00
CA LEU A 96 21.93 11.33 -11.45
C LEU A 96 22.01 11.73 -12.92
N LYS A 97 21.25 11.05 -13.78
CA LYS A 97 21.23 11.35 -15.22
C LYS A 97 20.68 12.75 -15.52
N MET A 98 19.66 13.19 -14.80
CA MET A 98 19.02 14.49 -15.03
C MET A 98 19.82 15.66 -14.47
N THR A 99 20.53 15.47 -13.36
CA THR A 99 21.29 16.55 -12.70
C THR A 99 22.71 16.69 -13.24
N ASP A 100 23.25 15.61 -13.84
CA ASP A 100 24.63 15.52 -14.34
C ASP A 100 25.68 15.96 -13.30
N GLN A 101 25.35 15.76 -12.01
CA GLN A 101 26.22 16.19 -10.91
C GLN A 101 27.18 15.08 -10.50
N PRO A 102 28.48 15.37 -10.37
CA PRO A 102 29.42 14.44 -9.79
C PRO A 102 29.10 14.26 -8.30
N LEU A 103 28.95 13.02 -7.86
CA LEU A 103 28.82 12.69 -6.45
C LEU A 103 30.20 12.47 -5.83
N GLU A 104 30.48 13.21 -4.77
CA GLU A 104 31.66 12.98 -3.95
C GLU A 104 31.44 11.80 -3.00
N LEU A 105 32.46 10.96 -2.86
CA LEU A 105 32.45 9.88 -1.89
C LEU A 105 32.77 10.43 -0.50
N PHE A 106 32.15 9.87 0.54
CA PHE A 106 32.57 10.15 1.90
C PHE A 106 34.00 9.62 2.11
N THR A 107 34.89 10.51 2.56
CA THR A 107 36.29 10.20 2.80
C THR A 107 36.60 9.97 4.29
N ASP A 108 35.69 10.36 5.17
CA ASP A 108 35.83 10.22 6.62
C ASP A 108 34.51 9.81 7.30
N ILE A 109 34.63 9.04 8.38
CA ILE A 109 33.51 8.52 9.18
C ILE A 109 32.65 9.64 9.78
N ASN A 110 33.22 10.81 10.09
CA ASN A 110 32.46 11.91 10.67
C ASN A 110 31.49 12.53 9.65
N MET A 111 31.81 12.52 8.35
CA MET A 111 30.88 12.98 7.31
C MET A 111 29.63 12.09 7.28
N HIS A 112 29.83 10.77 7.29
CA HIS A 112 28.74 9.81 7.34
C HIS A 112 27.91 9.99 8.61
N MET A 113 28.56 10.05 9.79
CA MET A 113 27.87 10.27 11.06
C MET A 113 27.11 11.60 11.11
N PHE A 114 27.63 12.66 10.49
CA PHE A 114 26.95 13.96 10.43
C PHE A 114 25.65 13.87 9.64
N ILE A 115 25.68 13.22 8.46
CA ILE A 115 24.50 13.01 7.63
C ILE A 115 23.48 12.11 8.33
N GLU A 116 23.91 10.95 8.84
CA GLU A 116 23.03 10.01 9.55
C GLU A 116 22.32 10.68 10.74
N LYS A 117 23.06 11.47 11.54
CA LYS A 117 22.49 12.24 12.66
C LYS A 117 21.51 13.32 12.19
N GLY A 118 21.58 13.75 10.94
CA GLY A 118 20.69 14.73 10.32
C GLY A 118 19.42 14.15 9.70
N ILE A 119 19.37 12.83 9.42
CA ILE A 119 18.22 12.19 8.81
C ILE A 119 17.01 12.27 9.75
N ARG A 120 15.90 12.82 9.28
CA ARG A 120 14.61 12.88 9.96
C ARG A 120 13.53 12.36 9.03
N GLY A 121 12.57 11.63 9.58
CA GLY A 121 11.35 11.24 8.86
C GLY A 121 10.37 12.42 8.73
N GLY A 122 9.17 12.14 8.22
CA GLY A 122 8.08 13.11 8.21
C GLY A 122 7.63 13.48 9.62
N ILE A 123 7.24 14.74 9.81
CA ILE A 123 6.66 15.20 11.08
C ILE A 123 5.23 14.63 11.18
N SER A 124 5.00 13.78 12.18
CA SER A 124 3.66 13.34 12.56
C SER A 124 3.29 13.95 13.90
N VAL A 125 2.28 14.82 13.90
CA VAL A 125 1.83 15.54 15.11
C VAL A 125 0.33 15.39 15.26
N ILE A 126 -0.11 15.01 16.47
CA ILE A 126 -1.51 15.08 16.87
C ILE A 126 -1.65 16.32 17.74
N THR A 127 -2.24 17.38 17.17
CA THR A 127 -2.47 18.61 17.92
C THR A 127 -3.79 18.55 18.67
N LYS A 128 -3.78 18.98 19.93
CA LYS A 128 -5.00 19.16 20.69
C LYS A 128 -5.66 20.48 20.28
N ARG A 129 -6.73 20.40 19.49
CA ARG A 129 -7.44 21.59 18.95
C ARG A 129 -7.96 22.55 20.02
N PHE A 130 -8.31 22.02 21.20
CA PHE A 130 -8.75 22.83 22.33
C PHE A 130 -8.28 22.24 23.67
N SER A 131 -7.70 23.09 24.51
CA SER A 131 -7.39 22.74 25.89
C SER A 131 -7.73 23.92 26.79
N GLN A 132 -8.72 23.74 27.66
CA GLN A 132 -9.02 24.70 28.71
C GLN A 132 -8.31 24.28 30.01
N ALA A 133 -7.66 25.23 30.67
CA ALA A 133 -7.18 25.04 32.04
C ALA A 133 -8.36 25.07 33.03
N ASN A 134 -8.24 24.30 34.10
CA ASN A 134 -9.08 24.40 35.29
C ASN A 134 -8.15 24.62 36.49
N ASN A 135 -7.88 25.87 36.82
CA ASN A 135 -6.94 26.28 37.87
C ASN A 135 -7.61 27.34 38.75
N LYS A 136 -7.44 27.26 40.08
CA LYS A 136 -8.01 28.15 41.10
C LYS A 136 -7.69 29.64 40.93
N TYR A 137 -6.64 29.97 40.17
CA TYR A 137 -6.26 31.35 39.85
C TYR A 137 -6.99 31.92 38.62
N LEU A 138 -7.84 31.13 37.96
CA LEU A 138 -8.60 31.56 36.78
C LEU A 138 -10.03 31.95 37.16
N PRO A 139 -10.61 32.98 36.49
CA PRO A 139 -11.96 33.46 36.81
C PRO A 139 -13.07 32.43 36.49
N ASN A 140 -12.78 31.46 35.62
CA ASN A 140 -13.70 30.38 35.22
C ASN A 140 -13.40 29.04 35.91
N PHE A 141 -12.74 29.06 37.09
CA PHE A 141 -12.43 27.87 37.86
C PHE A 141 -13.70 27.12 38.30
N ASP A 142 -13.69 25.80 38.14
CA ASP A 142 -14.77 24.91 38.51
C ASP A 142 -14.24 23.88 39.51
N ALA A 143 -14.60 24.04 40.79
CA ALA A 143 -14.17 23.17 41.88
C ALA A 143 -14.74 21.74 41.79
N SER A 144 -15.76 21.52 40.96
CA SER A 144 -16.33 20.17 40.70
C SER A 144 -15.51 19.35 39.71
N LYS A 145 -14.62 20.00 38.95
CA LYS A 145 -13.74 19.35 37.96
C LYS A 145 -12.32 19.21 38.50
N SER A 146 -11.59 18.23 37.99
CA SER A 146 -10.18 18.05 38.35
C SER A 146 -9.34 19.26 37.94
N ILE A 147 -8.28 19.54 38.71
CA ILE A 147 -7.32 20.59 38.39
C ILE A 147 -6.59 20.21 37.11
N LYS A 148 -6.51 21.15 36.16
CA LYS A 148 -5.89 20.94 34.86
C LYS A 148 -5.10 22.16 34.43
N HIS A 149 -3.84 21.95 34.05
CA HIS A 149 -3.00 22.94 33.38
C HIS A 149 -3.03 22.70 31.86
N ILE A 150 -2.85 23.75 31.06
CA ILE A 150 -2.62 23.58 29.62
C ILE A 150 -1.18 23.10 29.48
N ILE A 151 -1.01 21.89 28.93
CA ILE A 151 0.25 21.34 28.44
C ILE A 151 0.06 21.16 26.94
#